data_AF-A0AAW2RMD8-F1
#
_entry.id   AF-A0AAW2RMD8-F1
#
_cell.length_a   1.000
_cell.length_b   1.000
_cell.length_c   1.000
_cell.angle_alpha   90.00
_cell.angle_beta   90.00
_cell.angle_gamma   90.00
#
_symmetry.space_group_name_H-M   'P 1'
#
loop_
_entity.id
_entity.type
_entity.pdbx_description
1 polymer ?
#
loop_
_entity_poly.entity_id
_entity_poly.type
_entity_poly.pdbx_seq_one_letter_code
_entity_poly.pdbx_strand_id
1 'polypeptide(L)'
;MPDELPRKLPPKRAVDHKIELMPGTKPPTRAPYRMSQPELVELRKQLKEMLESSIIKPAKSSYGASVLFQKKADGSLRMCYDYRVLNKITMKNEHPIPLVADYFDRLSRAKYFTKIDLRSSYW
;
A
#
# COMPACT_ATOMS: atom_id res chain seq x y z
N MET A 1 -8.15 6.51 -18.69
CA MET A 1 -7.35 5.48 -17.97
C MET A 1 -7.88 4.13 -18.42
N PRO A 2 -7.05 3.10 -18.62
CA PRO A 2 -7.55 1.77 -18.97
C PRO A 2 -8.53 1.27 -17.91
N ASP A 3 -9.60 0.60 -18.32
CA ASP A 3 -10.65 0.12 -17.41
C ASP A 3 -10.11 -0.94 -16.45
N GLU A 4 -9.24 -1.82 -16.94
CA GLU A 4 -8.56 -2.87 -16.16
C GLU A 4 -7.07 -2.58 -15.96
N LEU A 5 -6.55 -2.92 -14.78
CA LEU A 5 -5.11 -2.92 -14.49
C LEU A 5 -4.45 -4.19 -15.06
N PRO A 6 -3.16 -4.13 -15.44
CA PRO A 6 -2.43 -5.32 -15.84
C PRO A 6 -2.47 -6.41 -14.76
N ARG A 7 -2.84 -7.64 -15.14
CA ARG A 7 -2.95 -8.78 -14.21
C ARG A 7 -1.63 -9.47 -13.90
N LYS A 8 -0.50 -8.88 -14.30
CA LYS A 8 0.84 -9.43 -14.09
C LYS A 8 1.69 -8.39 -13.40
N LEU A 9 2.58 -8.87 -12.54
CA LEU A 9 3.59 -8.03 -11.91
C LEU A 9 4.44 -7.32 -12.98
N PRO A 10 4.91 -6.09 -12.70
CA PRO A 10 5.85 -5.42 -13.57
C PRO A 10 7.14 -6.24 -13.74
N PRO A 11 7.90 -6.04 -14.84
CA PRO A 11 9.17 -6.71 -15.02
C PRO A 11 10.12 -6.36 -13.86
N LYS A 12 10.97 -7.32 -13.48
CA LYS A 12 12.02 -7.07 -12.49
C LYS A 12 12.91 -5.93 -12.96
N ARG A 13 13.27 -5.05 -12.02
CA ARG A 13 14.17 -3.91 -12.26
C ARG A 13 15.47 -4.12 -11.50
N ALA A 14 16.45 -3.25 -11.71
CA ALA A 14 17.76 -3.32 -11.06
C ALA A 14 17.70 -3.09 -9.54
N VAL A 15 16.63 -2.48 -9.03
CA VAL A 15 16.46 -2.11 -7.63
C VAL A 15 15.29 -2.87 -7.03
N ASP A 16 15.57 -3.65 -6.00
CA ASP A 16 14.57 -4.24 -5.11
C ASP A 16 14.61 -3.51 -3.76
N HIS A 17 13.45 -3.01 -3.32
CA HIS A 17 13.35 -2.31 -2.04
C HIS A 17 13.37 -3.31 -0.88
N LYS A 18 14.18 -3.01 0.13
CA LYS A 18 14.22 -3.75 1.39
C LYS A 18 13.60 -2.91 2.51
N ILE A 19 12.78 -3.55 3.33
CA ILE A 19 12.28 -2.97 4.59
C ILE A 19 13.21 -3.43 5.69
N GLU A 20 13.97 -2.51 6.27
CA GLU A 20 14.90 -2.83 7.34
C GLU A 20 14.23 -2.63 8.70
N LEU A 21 14.50 -3.55 9.64
CA LEU A 21 13.94 -3.53 10.99
C LEU A 21 15.04 -3.26 12.00
N MET A 22 14.69 -2.67 13.15
CA MET A 22 15.63 -2.47 14.25
C MET A 22 16.21 -3.82 14.71
N PRO A 23 17.51 -3.92 14.99
CA PRO A 23 18.15 -5.14 15.49
C PRO A 23 17.49 -5.68 16.76
N GLY A 24 17.37 -7.00 16.87
CA GLY A 24 16.84 -7.68 18.07
C GLY A 24 15.31 -7.60 18.23
N THR A 25 14.58 -7.03 17.26
CA THR A 25 13.11 -6.97 17.32
C THR A 25 12.47 -8.32 16.98
N LYS A 26 11.34 -8.62 17.64
CA LYS A 26 10.53 -9.80 17.34
C LYS A 26 9.52 -9.47 16.24
N PRO A 27 9.25 -10.40 15.31
CA PRO A 27 8.19 -10.25 14.32
C PRO A 27 6.82 -9.94 14.97
N PRO A 28 6.14 -8.86 14.60
CA PRO A 28 4.82 -8.55 15.13
C PRO A 28 3.77 -9.47 14.53
N THR A 29 2.93 -10.03 15.39
CA THR A 29 1.77 -10.83 15.01
C THR A 29 0.54 -10.28 15.70
N ARG A 30 -0.46 -9.92 14.89
CA ARG A 30 -1.74 -9.44 15.39
C ARG A 30 -2.88 -10.29 14.86
N ALA A 31 -3.80 -10.66 15.76
CA ALA A 31 -5.02 -11.33 15.37
C ALA A 31 -5.88 -10.42 14.46
N PRO A 32 -6.61 -10.98 13.48
CA PRO A 32 -7.58 -10.22 12.69
C PRO A 32 -8.63 -9.56 13.59
N TYR A 33 -9.09 -8.38 13.20
CA TYR A 33 -10.24 -7.77 13.84
C TYR A 33 -11.53 -8.53 13.50
N ARG A 34 -12.55 -8.41 14.36
CA ARG A 34 -13.89 -8.89 14.02
C ARG A 34 -14.43 -8.07 12.86
N MET A 35 -14.93 -8.75 11.83
CA MET A 35 -15.52 -8.14 10.65
C MET A 35 -17.01 -8.48 10.56
N SER A 36 -17.78 -7.55 10.01
CA SER A 36 -19.17 -7.76 9.62
C SER A 36 -19.27 -8.59 8.34
N GLN A 37 -20.47 -9.11 8.05
CA GLN A 37 -20.69 -9.92 6.84
C GLN A 37 -20.34 -9.17 5.53
N PRO A 38 -20.72 -7.89 5.34
CA PRO A 38 -20.33 -7.14 4.14
C PRO A 38 -18.81 -6.98 4.00
N GLU A 39 -18.10 -6.74 5.11
CA GLU A 39 -16.64 -6.63 5.11
C GLU A 39 -15.96 -7.95 4.75
N LEU A 40 -16.49 -9.08 5.23
CA LEU A 40 -15.97 -10.41 4.89
C LEU A 40 -16.16 -10.73 3.40
N VAL A 41 -17.29 -10.34 2.82
CA VAL A 41 -17.55 -10.51 1.38
C VAL A 41 -16.56 -9.68 0.57
N GLU A 42 -16.38 -8.41 0.94
CA GLU A 42 -15.44 -7.52 0.25
C GLU A 42 -13.98 -7.99 0.41
N LEU A 43 -13.60 -8.45 1.60
CA LEU A 43 -12.27 -9.01 1.87
C LEU A 43 -11.97 -10.17 0.92
N ARG A 44 -12.89 -11.13 0.81
CA ARG A 44 -12.71 -12.31 -0.06
C ARG A 44 -12.59 -11.91 -1.53
N LYS A 45 -13.39 -10.93 -1.96
CA LYS A 45 -13.35 -10.38 -3.32
C LYS A 45 -11.98 -9.77 -3.63
N GLN A 46 -11.52 -8.81 -2.82
CA GLN A 46 -10.24 -8.14 -3.05
C GLN A 46 -9.04 -9.10 -2.93
N LEU A 47 -9.05 -10.04 -1.99
CA LEU A 47 -8.00 -11.06 -1.88
C LEU A 47 -7.92 -11.93 -3.14
N LYS A 48 -9.06 -12.33 -3.70
CA LYS A 48 -9.10 -13.12 -4.95
C LYS A 48 -8.49 -12.33 -6.11
N GLU A 49 -8.89 -11.07 -6.29
CA GLU A 49 -8.34 -10.20 -7.33
C GLU A 49 -6.82 -10.00 -7.19
N MET A 50 -6.33 -9.81 -5.95
CA MET A 50 -4.90 -9.66 -5.67
C MET A 50 -4.09 -10.95 -5.87
N LEU A 51 -4.69 -12.12 -5.62
CA LEU A 51 -4.08 -13.42 -5.89
C LEU A 51 -3.99 -13.69 -7.39
N GLU A 52 -5.06 -13.43 -8.14
CA GLU A 52 -5.11 -13.61 -9.60
C GLU A 52 -4.11 -12.68 -10.32
N SER A 53 -3.91 -11.47 -9.80
CA SER A 53 -2.93 -10.51 -10.32
C SER A 53 -1.48 -10.76 -9.83
N SER A 54 -1.27 -11.79 -9.00
CA SER A 54 0.03 -12.12 -8.39
C SER A 54 0.63 -11.02 -7.50
N ILE A 55 -0.17 -10.04 -7.06
CA ILE A 55 0.26 -9.00 -6.11
C ILE A 55 0.55 -9.62 -4.73
N ILE A 56 -0.26 -10.60 -4.34
CA ILE A 56 -0.07 -11.38 -3.11
C ILE A 56 0.05 -12.87 -3.40
N LYS A 57 0.59 -13.61 -2.44
CA LYS A 57 0.64 -15.07 -2.46
C LYS A 57 0.44 -15.63 -1.05
N PRO A 58 -0.09 -16.85 -0.90
CA PRO A 58 -0.07 -17.54 0.38
C PRO A 58 1.37 -17.68 0.90
N ALA A 59 1.57 -17.40 2.19
CA ALA A 59 2.88 -17.45 2.82
C ALA A 59 2.78 -18.01 4.24
N LYS A 60 3.81 -18.74 4.67
CA LYS A 60 4.04 -19.07 6.09
C LYS A 60 5.01 -18.03 6.64
N SER A 61 4.53 -17.17 7.54
CA SER A 61 5.30 -16.05 8.09
C SER A 61 5.09 -15.94 9.59
N SER A 62 6.14 -15.54 10.31
CA SER A 62 6.05 -15.12 11.71
C SER A 62 5.47 -13.72 11.87
N TYR A 63 5.27 -12.98 10.76
CA TYR A 63 4.64 -11.66 10.75
C TYR A 63 3.15 -11.79 10.45
N GLY A 64 2.34 -10.99 11.15
CA GLY A 64 0.90 -10.89 10.90
C GLY A 64 0.38 -9.48 11.15
N ALA A 65 -0.20 -8.87 10.13
CA ALA A 65 -0.91 -7.59 10.22
C ALA A 65 -2.41 -7.82 10.03
N SER A 66 -3.24 -7.10 10.79
CA SER A 66 -4.69 -7.18 10.66
C SER A 66 -5.18 -6.25 9.55
N VAL A 67 -6.28 -6.65 8.91
CA VAL A 67 -7.00 -5.85 7.93
C VAL A 67 -8.18 -5.15 8.60
N LEU A 68 -8.47 -3.93 8.17
CA LEU A 68 -9.65 -3.16 8.54
C LEU A 68 -10.23 -2.48 7.29
N PHE A 69 -11.49 -2.08 7.34
CA PHE A 69 -12.14 -1.38 6.25
C PHE A 69 -12.48 0.06 6.61
N GLN A 70 -12.21 0.97 5.67
CA GLN A 70 -12.65 2.34 5.74
C GLN A 70 -13.72 2.57 4.67
N LYS A 71 -14.87 3.11 5.05
CA LYS A 71 -15.88 3.55 4.09
C LYS A 71 -15.37 4.80 3.37
N LYS A 72 -15.40 4.77 2.04
CA LYS A 72 -15.21 5.96 1.19
C LYS A 72 -16.49 6.78 1.13
N ALA A 73 -16.38 8.01 0.62
CA ALA A 73 -17.51 8.90 0.41
C ALA A 73 -18.57 8.33 -0.55
N ASP A 74 -18.15 7.50 -1.52
CA ASP A 74 -19.03 6.80 -2.46
C ASP A 74 -19.71 5.55 -1.85
N GLY A 75 -19.49 5.26 -0.57
CA GLY A 75 -20.02 4.09 0.13
C GLY A 75 -19.21 2.80 -0.05
N SER A 76 -18.22 2.77 -0.94
CA SER A 76 -17.35 1.60 -1.14
C SER A 76 -16.42 1.38 0.07
N LEU A 77 -16.05 0.12 0.30
CA LEU A 77 -15.14 -0.27 1.37
C LEU A 77 -13.69 -0.33 0.86
N ARG A 78 -12.81 0.47 1.44
CA ARG A 78 -11.36 0.42 1.18
C ARG A 78 -10.70 -0.52 2.19
N MET A 79 -10.06 -1.57 1.70
CA MET A 79 -9.23 -2.45 2.51
C MET A 79 -7.96 -1.72 2.96
N CYS A 80 -7.71 -1.70 4.25
CA CYS A 80 -6.56 -1.06 4.88
C CYS A 80 -5.81 -2.06 5.75
N TYR A 81 -4.49 -2.06 5.67
CA TYR A 81 -3.63 -2.93 6.49
C TYR A 81 -3.10 -2.15 7.70
N ASP A 82 -3.29 -2.69 8.91
CA ASP A 82 -2.82 -2.07 10.14
C ASP A 82 -1.35 -2.42 10.41
N TYR A 83 -0.45 -1.74 9.71
CA TYR A 83 1.00 -1.88 9.89
C TYR A 83 1.55 -1.08 11.07
N ARG A 84 0.74 -0.51 11.96
CA ARG A 84 1.23 0.38 13.04
C ARG A 84 2.31 -0.28 13.92
N VAL A 85 2.17 -1.56 14.23
CA VAL A 85 3.17 -2.29 15.05
C VAL A 85 4.45 -2.55 14.24
N LEU A 86 4.31 -2.93 12.96
CA LEU A 86 5.45 -3.11 12.06
C LEU A 86 6.21 -1.78 11.86
N ASN A 87 5.50 -0.70 11.56
CA ASN A 87 6.08 0.63 11.35
C ASN A 87 6.83 1.18 12.57
N LYS A 88 6.51 0.72 13.78
CA LYS A 88 7.24 1.09 15.01
C LYS A 88 8.62 0.46 15.09
N ILE A 89 8.81 -0.72 14.49
CA ILE A 89 10.07 -1.46 14.50
C ILE A 89 10.85 -1.33 13.19
N THR A 90 10.24 -0.78 12.14
CA THR A 90 10.90 -0.44 10.88
C THR A 90 11.88 0.71 11.09
N MET A 91 13.11 0.58 10.57
CA MET A 91 14.05 1.69 10.49
C MET A 91 13.52 2.75 9.53
N LYS A 92 13.41 3.99 10.00
CA LYS A 92 12.83 5.08 9.22
C LYS A 92 13.86 5.63 8.25
N ASN A 93 13.47 5.76 6.98
CA ASN A 93 14.25 6.53 6.02
C ASN A 93 14.04 8.02 6.29
N GLU A 94 15.03 8.69 6.87
CA GLU A 94 14.98 10.10 7.26
C GLU A 94 15.28 11.04 6.07
N HIS A 95 14.49 10.90 5.00
CA HIS A 95 14.53 11.83 3.88
C HIS A 95 13.36 12.81 4.02
N PRO A 96 13.61 14.09 4.31
CA PRO A 96 12.53 15.06 4.43
C PRO A 96 11.85 15.21 3.07
N ILE A 97 10.53 15.05 3.05
CA ILE A 97 9.74 15.41 1.87
C ILE A 97 9.73 16.94 1.81
N PRO A 98 10.24 17.55 0.73
CA PRO A 98 10.28 19.01 0.62
C PRO A 98 8.87 19.60 0.58
N LEU A 99 8.75 20.88 0.94
CA LEU A 99 7.46 21.53 1.03
C LEU A 99 6.85 21.71 -0.35
N VAL A 100 5.52 21.63 -0.41
CA VAL A 100 4.78 21.82 -1.66
C VAL A 100 5.03 23.21 -2.26
N ALA A 101 5.19 24.23 -1.41
CA ALA A 101 5.53 25.59 -1.83
C ALA A 101 6.86 25.64 -2.59
N ASP A 102 7.90 24.96 -2.09
CA ASP A 102 9.22 24.91 -2.73
C ASP A 102 9.15 24.32 -4.16
N TYR A 103 8.25 23.36 -4.37
CA TYR A 103 8.00 22.82 -5.71
C TYR A 103 7.32 23.83 -6.64
N PHE A 104 6.33 24.57 -6.14
CA PHE A 104 5.65 25.59 -6.94
C PHE A 104 6.59 26.75 -7.31
N ASP A 105 7.44 27.18 -6.40
CA ASP A 105 8.43 28.24 -6.66
C ASP A 105 9.40 27.82 -7.78
N ARG A 106 9.86 26.56 -7.77
CA ARG A 106 10.70 26.00 -8.84
C ARG A 106 9.98 25.92 -10.18
N LEU A 107 8.68 25.69 -10.17
CA LEU A 107 7.85 25.58 -11.37
C LEU A 107 7.28 26.92 -11.84
N SER A 108 7.53 28.04 -11.14
CA SER A 108 6.96 29.37 -11.40
C SER A 108 7.17 29.90 -12.81
N ARG A 109 8.22 29.45 -13.52
CA ARG A 109 8.53 29.84 -14.90
C ARG A 109 7.95 28.90 -15.97
N ALA A 110 7.33 27.79 -15.56
CA ALA A 110 6.72 26.85 -16.50
C ALA A 110 5.45 27.45 -17.10
N LYS A 111 5.30 27.35 -18.42
CA LYS A 111 4.11 27.84 -19.16
C LYS A 111 3.04 26.76 -19.35
N TYR A 112 3.44 25.49 -19.30
CA TYR A 112 2.58 24.34 -19.53
C TYR A 112 2.79 23.33 -18.41
N PHE A 113 1.69 22.81 -17.89
CA PHE A 113 1.69 21.82 -16.82
C PHE A 113 0.97 20.55 -17.30
N THR A 114 1.53 19.40 -16.98
CA THR A 114 0.88 18.11 -17.18
C THR A 114 0.82 17.40 -15.84
N LYS A 115 -0.38 16.94 -15.47
CA LYS A 115 -0.60 16.14 -14.28
C LYS A 115 -0.82 14.69 -14.69
N ILE A 116 -0.03 13.79 -14.14
CA ILE A 116 -0.18 12.36 -14.31
C ILE A 116 -0.69 11.80 -12.98
N ASP A 117 -1.85 11.17 -13.01
CA ASP A 117 -2.38 10.45 -11.85
C ASP A 117 -2.05 8.96 -12.00
N LEU A 118 -1.41 8.38 -10.98
CA LEU A 118 -1.02 6.98 -10.97
C LEU A 118 -2.13 6.17 -10.29
N ARG A 119 -2.91 5.44 -11.10
CA ARG A 119 -3.90 4.48 -10.58
C ARG A 119 -3.15 3.36 -9.85
N SER A 120 -3.47 3.17 -8.57
CA SER A 120 -2.86 2.13 -7.71
C SER A 120 -1.32 2.17 -7.75
N SER A 121 -0.72 3.32 -7.46
CA SER A 121 0.74 3.52 -7.56
C SER A 121 1.63 2.51 -6.81
N TYR A 122 1.08 1.83 -5.78
CA TYR A 122 1.81 0.83 -5.01
C TYR A 122 1.69 -0.60 -5.55
N TRP A 123 0.63 -0.93 -6.31
CA TRP A 123 0.40 -2.26 -6.88
C TRP A 123 -0.43 -2.20 -8.17
#